data_AF-A0A954G282-F1
#
_entry.id   AF-A0A954G282-F1
#
_cell.length_a   1.000
_cell.length_b   1.000
_cell.length_c   1.000
_cell.angle_alpha   90.00
_cell.angle_beta   90.00
_cell.angle_gamma   90.00
#
_symmetry.space_group_name_H-M   'P 1'
#
loop_
_entity.id
_entity.type
_entity.pdbx_description
1 polymer ?
#
loop_
_entity_poly.entity_id
_entity_poly.type
_entity_poly.pdbx_seq_one_letter_code
_entity_poly.pdbx_strand_id
1 'polypeptide(L)'
;SYLHLRHSLLGLQPDLILFHFDMSDVADDHALRRYTKISDAGLPLCSMHPLFEKFNEPERLESQFFVSRYLLRWLGDYWVENQPAGLDRDIDTPQGKYLWLEDHPPDWSVYVRQTLEPIQNIQQISQGTYSRFILASYPKPWQVSETAMSGEMARARLGVRKGVTYGSRFPFELLETYSRQINLSFCDTSRTFQSIQNPDRYYLQNVPQFSREGHALYARELALFILKDVPGIWSREVPSQLEPPADRQALAPLR
;
A
#
# COMPACT_ATOMS: atom_id res chain seq x y z
N SER A 1 -0.57 -0.65 -9.83
CA SER A 1 -1.97 -0.36 -9.45
C SER A 1 -2.77 0.41 -10.49
N TYR A 2 -2.31 1.56 -11.00
CA TYR A 2 -3.00 2.32 -12.07
C TYR A 2 -3.42 1.49 -13.27
N LEU A 3 -2.51 0.66 -13.81
CA LEU A 3 -2.78 -0.20 -14.96
C LEU A 3 -3.93 -1.19 -14.70
N HIS A 4 -4.01 -1.75 -13.49
CA HIS A 4 -5.06 -2.70 -13.13
C HIS A 4 -6.42 -2.00 -12.99
N LEU A 5 -6.44 -0.79 -12.44
CA LEU A 5 -7.66 0.04 -12.41
C LEU A 5 -8.15 0.29 -13.85
N ARG A 6 -7.28 0.85 -14.69
CA ARG A 6 -7.59 1.22 -16.08
C ARG A 6 -8.09 0.04 -16.91
N HIS A 7 -7.45 -1.12 -16.81
CA HIS A 7 -7.73 -2.26 -17.70
C HIS A 7 -8.80 -3.22 -17.18
N SER A 8 -9.14 -3.18 -15.88
CA SER A 8 -10.03 -4.19 -15.29
C SER A 8 -11.07 -3.61 -14.34
N LEU A 9 -10.66 -2.78 -13.37
CA LEU A 9 -11.57 -2.40 -12.28
C LEU A 9 -12.55 -1.28 -12.67
N LEU A 10 -12.21 -0.42 -13.64
CA LEU A 10 -13.15 0.63 -14.09
C LEU A 10 -14.42 0.07 -14.72
N GLY A 11 -14.37 -1.13 -15.29
CA GLY A 11 -15.56 -1.80 -15.85
C GLY A 11 -16.63 -2.10 -14.79
N LEU A 12 -16.26 -2.11 -13.50
CA LEU A 12 -17.18 -2.33 -12.38
C LEU A 12 -17.96 -1.07 -11.98
N GLN A 13 -17.67 0.08 -12.60
CA GLN A 13 -18.27 1.38 -12.27
C GLN A 13 -18.21 1.69 -10.75
N PRO A 14 -16.99 1.75 -10.16
CA PRO A 14 -16.86 1.93 -8.72
C PRO A 14 -17.32 3.33 -8.30
N ASP A 15 -18.14 3.42 -7.24
CA ASP A 15 -18.45 4.70 -6.58
C ASP A 15 -17.28 5.19 -5.72
N LEU A 16 -16.45 4.26 -5.23
CA LEU A 16 -15.32 4.51 -4.35
C LEU A 16 -14.11 3.66 -4.75
N ILE A 17 -12.96 4.32 -4.85
CA ILE A 17 -11.64 3.71 -5.06
C ILE A 17 -10.81 4.00 -3.81
N LEU A 18 -10.51 2.94 -3.06
CA LEU A 18 -9.57 3.00 -1.94
C LEU A 18 -8.22 2.47 -2.42
N PHE A 19 -7.20 3.31 -2.40
CA PHE A 19 -5.84 2.90 -2.69
C PHE A 19 -5.01 2.91 -1.41
N HIS A 20 -4.60 1.70 -1.01
CA HIS A 20 -3.69 1.52 0.10
C HIS A 20 -2.25 1.65 -0.41
N PHE A 21 -1.53 2.65 0.08
CA PHE A 21 -0.10 2.82 -0.16
C PHE A 21 0.67 2.16 0.98
N ASP A 22 1.34 1.07 0.65
CA ASP A 22 2.27 0.41 1.54
C ASP A 22 3.64 1.05 1.37
N MET A 23 4.37 1.24 2.46
CA MET A 23 5.76 1.72 2.45
C MET A 23 6.70 0.84 1.62
N SER A 24 6.30 -0.41 1.43
CA SER A 24 6.89 -1.42 0.56
C SER A 24 6.79 -1.07 -0.94
N ASP A 25 5.79 -0.27 -1.33
CA ASP A 25 5.46 0.01 -2.73
C ASP A 25 6.57 0.78 -3.45
N VAL A 26 7.40 1.54 -2.73
CA VAL A 26 8.52 2.28 -3.34
C VAL A 26 9.56 1.33 -3.92
N ALA A 27 9.92 0.28 -3.16
CA ALA A 27 10.84 -0.75 -3.63
C ALA A 27 10.21 -1.61 -4.73
N ASP A 28 8.92 -1.93 -4.59
CA ASP A 28 8.20 -2.74 -5.59
C ASP A 28 8.04 -1.99 -6.92
N ASP A 29 7.76 -0.68 -6.90
CA ASP A 29 7.74 0.18 -8.09
C ASP A 29 9.14 0.30 -8.70
N HIS A 30 10.19 0.53 -7.90
CA HIS A 30 11.57 0.56 -8.38
C HIS A 30 11.93 -0.69 -9.19
N ALA A 31 11.65 -1.88 -8.64
CA ALA A 31 11.95 -3.16 -9.25
C ALA A 31 11.19 -3.39 -10.57
N LEU A 32 9.96 -2.89 -10.69
CA LEU A 32 9.08 -3.14 -11.84
C LEU A 32 9.05 -2.00 -12.86
N ARG A 33 9.47 -0.79 -12.49
CA ARG A 33 9.36 0.43 -13.32
C ARG A 33 10.09 0.27 -14.65
N ARG A 34 11.27 -0.36 -14.65
CA ARG A 34 12.05 -0.61 -15.88
C ARG A 34 11.31 -1.44 -16.93
N TYR A 35 10.32 -2.24 -16.51
CA TYR A 35 9.50 -3.06 -17.40
C TYR A 35 8.18 -2.39 -17.82
N THR A 36 7.97 -1.14 -17.39
CA THR A 36 6.77 -0.38 -17.72
C THR A 36 6.96 0.30 -19.07
N LYS A 37 6.09 -0.03 -20.02
CA LYS A 37 6.01 0.66 -21.30
C LYS A 37 5.20 1.94 -21.12
N ILE A 38 5.80 3.06 -21.51
CA ILE A 38 5.21 4.39 -21.41
C ILE A 38 4.84 4.86 -22.82
N SER A 39 3.72 5.56 -22.96
CA SER A 39 3.32 6.19 -24.22
C SER A 39 4.14 7.45 -24.52
N ASP A 40 4.05 7.96 -25.75
CA ASP A 40 4.67 9.25 -26.13
C ASP A 40 4.18 10.42 -25.26
N ALA A 41 3.00 10.30 -24.66
CA ALA A 41 2.42 11.27 -23.74
C ALA A 41 2.84 11.07 -22.26
N GLY A 42 3.78 10.15 -21.98
CA GLY A 42 4.27 9.90 -20.63
C GLY A 42 3.37 9.02 -19.76
N LEU A 43 2.33 8.39 -20.33
CA LEU A 43 1.39 7.57 -19.56
C LEU A 43 1.78 6.09 -19.58
N PRO A 44 1.74 5.38 -18.44
CA PRO A 44 2.03 3.95 -18.41
C PRO A 44 0.92 3.17 -19.15
N LEU A 45 1.33 2.29 -20.06
CA LEU A 45 0.45 1.48 -20.92
C LEU A 45 0.31 0.04 -20.41
N CYS A 46 1.44 -0.58 -20.12
CA CYS A 46 1.53 -1.91 -19.53
C CYS A 46 2.85 -2.08 -18.79
N SER A 47 2.90 -3.03 -17.87
CA SER A 47 4.13 -3.47 -17.21
C SER A 47 4.16 -4.99 -17.25
N MET A 48 5.23 -5.57 -17.81
CA MET A 48 5.42 -7.01 -17.79
C MET A 48 6.22 -7.38 -16.55
N HIS A 49 5.72 -8.31 -15.75
CA HIS A 49 6.51 -8.85 -14.65
C HIS A 49 7.75 -9.56 -15.24
N PRO A 50 8.95 -9.43 -14.63
CA PRO A 50 10.19 -10.02 -15.16
C PRO A 50 10.07 -11.53 -15.43
N LEU A 51 9.29 -12.25 -14.61
CA LEU A 51 9.05 -13.69 -14.81
C LEU A 51 8.29 -14.04 -16.11
N PHE A 52 7.60 -13.07 -16.71
CA PHE A 52 6.85 -13.23 -17.97
C PHE A 52 7.53 -12.56 -19.15
N GLU A 53 8.71 -11.96 -18.95
CA GLU A 53 9.53 -11.51 -20.06
C GLU A 53 10.00 -12.77 -20.80
N LYS A 54 9.36 -13.05 -21.95
CA LYS A 54 9.93 -13.95 -22.93
C LYS A 54 11.20 -13.26 -23.41
N PHE A 55 12.33 -13.64 -22.84
CA PHE A 55 13.62 -13.37 -23.44
C PHE A 55 13.53 -13.89 -24.87
N ASN A 56 13.48 -12.99 -25.86
CA ASN A 56 13.87 -13.31 -27.22
C ASN A 56 15.39 -13.48 -27.19
N GLU A 57 15.87 -14.47 -26.42
CA GLU A 57 17.22 -14.93 -26.50
C GLU A 57 17.35 -15.59 -27.88
N PRO A 58 18.34 -15.19 -28.71
CA PRO A 58 18.69 -16.01 -29.86
C PRO A 58 19.00 -17.40 -29.30
N GLU A 59 18.38 -18.46 -29.83
CA GLU A 59 18.55 -19.85 -29.38
C GLU A 59 20.04 -20.15 -29.12
N ARG A 60 20.47 -19.96 -27.88
CA ARG A 60 21.81 -20.24 -27.39
C ARG A 60 21.64 -21.29 -26.31
N LEU A 61 22.60 -22.21 -26.30
CA LEU A 61 22.65 -23.47 -25.56
C LEU A 61 22.25 -23.40 -24.06
N GLU A 62 22.16 -22.22 -23.48
CA GLU A 62 21.73 -21.95 -22.10
C GLU A 62 20.26 -22.35 -21.81
N SER A 63 19.39 -22.35 -22.82
CA SER A 63 17.99 -22.78 -22.67
C SER A 63 17.80 -24.28 -22.42
N GLN A 64 18.82 -25.10 -22.69
CA GLN A 64 18.79 -26.56 -22.50
C GLN A 64 19.34 -27.01 -21.15
N PHE A 65 20.12 -26.18 -20.47
CA PHE A 65 20.79 -26.56 -19.23
C PHE A 65 20.20 -25.82 -18.03
N PHE A 66 19.18 -26.44 -17.40
CA PHE A 66 18.63 -26.03 -16.10
C PHE A 66 19.70 -25.83 -15.01
N VAL A 67 20.85 -26.51 -15.15
CA VAL A 67 22.00 -26.40 -14.25
C VAL A 67 22.58 -24.98 -14.24
N SER A 68 22.64 -24.28 -15.38
CA SER A 68 23.19 -22.91 -15.45
C SER A 68 22.32 -21.91 -14.69
N ARG A 69 20.99 -21.98 -14.87
CA ARG A 69 20.02 -21.18 -14.13
C ARG A 69 19.98 -21.50 -12.65
N TYR A 70 20.07 -22.78 -12.29
CA TYR A 70 20.16 -23.19 -10.89
C TYR A 70 21.44 -22.67 -10.25
N LEU A 71 22.58 -22.74 -10.94
CA LEU A 71 23.85 -22.19 -10.46
C LEU A 71 23.82 -20.67 -10.32
N LEU A 72 23.28 -19.94 -11.29
CA LEU A 72 23.13 -18.48 -11.21
C LEU A 72 22.23 -18.07 -10.04
N ARG A 73 21.12 -18.78 -9.83
CA ARG A 73 20.24 -18.56 -8.69
C ARG A 73 20.92 -18.89 -7.38
N TRP A 74 21.57 -20.05 -7.29
CA TRP A 74 22.29 -20.48 -6.09
C TRP A 74 23.42 -19.51 -5.75
N LEU A 75 24.16 -19.02 -6.75
CA LEU A 75 25.19 -17.99 -6.57
C LEU A 75 24.59 -16.66 -6.12
N GLY A 76 23.44 -16.26 -6.65
CA GLY A 76 22.73 -15.05 -6.22
C GLY A 76 22.25 -15.17 -4.77
N ASP A 77 21.60 -16.28 -4.43
CA ASP A 77 21.15 -16.57 -3.07
C ASP A 77 22.35 -16.62 -2.09
N TYR A 78 23.45 -17.25 -2.48
CA TYR A 78 24.69 -17.30 -1.71
C TYR A 78 25.34 -15.92 -1.55
N TRP A 79 25.33 -15.06 -2.58
CA TRP A 79 25.85 -13.70 -2.50
C TRP A 79 25.02 -12.82 -1.57
N VAL A 80 23.70 -12.93 -1.64
CA VAL A 80 22.77 -12.21 -0.75
C VAL A 80 22.92 -12.67 0.70
N GLU A 81 23.18 -13.97 0.92
CA GLU A 81 23.38 -14.54 2.26
C GLU A 81 24.76 -14.22 2.86
N ASN A 82 25.81 -14.10 2.03
CA ASN A 82 27.19 -13.85 2.47
C ASN A 82 27.65 -12.38 2.33
N GLN A 83 26.76 -11.45 1.96
CA GLN A 83 27.09 -10.04 2.01
C GLN A 83 27.37 -9.62 3.48
N PRO A 84 28.54 -9.00 3.76
CA PRO A 84 28.86 -8.55 5.10
C PRO A 84 27.80 -7.55 5.57
N ALA A 85 27.21 -7.81 6.74
CA ALA A 85 26.18 -6.97 7.32
C ALA A 85 26.69 -5.52 7.44
N GLY A 86 26.14 -4.63 6.61
CA GLY A 86 26.43 -3.19 6.66
C GLY A 86 27.07 -2.56 5.42
N LEU A 87 27.39 -3.32 4.37
CA LEU A 87 27.86 -2.76 3.10
C LEU A 87 26.72 -2.79 2.08
N ASP A 88 26.09 -1.61 1.88
CA ASP A 88 25.00 -1.30 0.95
C ASP A 88 23.74 -2.15 1.06
N ARG A 89 22.91 -1.82 2.05
CA ARG A 89 21.49 -2.08 1.93
C ARG A 89 20.94 -1.16 0.84
N ASP A 90 20.80 -1.69 -0.36
CA ASP A 90 20.20 -0.98 -1.49
C ASP A 90 18.72 -1.31 -1.62
N ILE A 91 17.95 -0.44 -2.28
CA ILE A 91 16.51 -0.58 -2.51
C ILE A 91 16.15 -1.90 -3.21
N ASP A 92 17.08 -2.46 -4.00
CA ASP A 92 16.93 -3.73 -4.71
C ASP A 92 17.09 -4.97 -3.82
N THR A 93 17.61 -4.81 -2.61
CA THR A 93 17.79 -5.92 -1.67
C THR A 93 16.54 -6.10 -0.79
N PRO A 94 16.18 -7.35 -0.42
CA PRO A 94 15.07 -7.60 0.52
C PRO A 94 15.25 -6.88 1.86
N GLN A 95 16.50 -6.68 2.28
CA GLN A 95 16.86 -5.97 3.51
C GLN A 95 16.78 -4.45 3.37
N GLY A 96 16.87 -3.92 2.15
CA GLY A 96 16.80 -2.50 1.88
C GLY A 96 15.38 -1.97 1.75
N LYS A 97 14.40 -2.83 1.44
CA LYS A 97 12.99 -2.48 1.15
C LYS A 97 12.34 -1.46 2.09
N TYR A 98 12.71 -1.44 3.37
CA TYR A 98 12.13 -0.56 4.39
C TYR A 98 13.09 0.50 4.95
N LEU A 99 14.26 0.71 4.34
CA LEU A 99 15.27 1.67 4.82
C LEU A 99 14.75 3.09 4.97
N TRP A 100 13.87 3.52 4.08
CA TRP A 100 13.32 4.88 4.14
C TRP A 100 12.37 5.13 5.33
N LEU A 101 12.08 4.07 6.11
CA LEU A 101 11.33 4.16 7.37
C LEU A 101 12.22 4.40 8.59
N GLU A 102 13.54 4.32 8.44
CA GLU A 102 14.48 4.63 9.52
C GLU A 102 14.45 6.14 9.85
N ASP A 103 14.96 6.51 11.03
CA ASP A 103 14.99 7.92 11.47
C ASP A 103 15.96 8.77 10.63
N HIS A 104 16.92 8.14 9.97
CA HIS A 104 17.87 8.76 9.06
C HIS A 104 17.86 8.01 7.72
N PRO A 105 16.81 8.21 6.91
CA PRO A 105 16.65 7.47 5.67
C PRO A 105 17.66 7.94 4.61
N PRO A 106 18.08 7.06 3.69
CA PRO A 106 18.79 7.47 2.48
C PRO A 106 17.91 8.39 1.61
N ASP A 107 18.53 9.22 0.77
CA ASP A 107 17.78 10.06 -0.16
C ASP A 107 17.16 9.21 -1.29
N TRP A 108 15.91 8.82 -1.09
CA TRP A 108 15.09 8.10 -2.05
C TRP A 108 14.05 9.00 -2.74
N SER A 109 14.26 10.33 -2.71
CA SER A 109 13.29 11.30 -3.23
C SER A 109 12.89 11.04 -4.69
N VAL A 110 13.81 10.55 -5.52
CA VAL A 110 13.54 10.18 -6.92
C VAL A 110 12.58 8.99 -7.00
N TYR A 111 12.86 7.91 -6.26
CA TYR A 111 12.05 6.70 -6.27
C TYR A 111 10.67 6.95 -5.67
N VAL A 112 10.61 7.68 -4.56
CA VAL A 112 9.33 8.06 -3.93
C VAL A 112 8.49 8.89 -4.90
N ARG A 113 9.08 9.91 -5.54
CA ARG A 113 8.37 10.72 -6.54
C ARG A 113 7.82 9.85 -7.66
N GLN A 114 8.64 8.98 -8.21
CA GLN A 114 8.26 8.04 -9.25
C GLN A 114 7.07 7.19 -8.80
N THR A 115 7.13 6.55 -7.64
CA THR A 115 6.05 5.71 -7.10
C THR A 115 4.73 6.48 -6.89
N LEU A 116 4.81 7.79 -6.61
CA LEU A 116 3.64 8.64 -6.42
C LEU A 116 2.98 9.13 -7.73
N GLU A 117 3.74 9.21 -8.84
CA GLU A 117 3.20 9.67 -10.15
C GLU A 117 1.93 8.90 -10.59
N PRO A 118 1.85 7.56 -10.50
CA PRO A 118 0.63 6.83 -10.87
C PRO A 118 -0.60 7.18 -10.04
N ILE A 119 -0.44 7.69 -8.81
CA ILE A 119 -1.56 8.09 -7.94
C ILE A 119 -2.30 9.29 -8.57
N GLN A 120 -1.56 10.24 -9.15
CA GLN A 120 -2.16 11.37 -9.87
C GLN A 120 -2.96 10.88 -11.08
N ASN A 121 -2.43 9.90 -11.82
CA ASN A 121 -3.15 9.31 -12.95
C ASN A 121 -4.44 8.58 -12.50
N ILE A 122 -4.41 7.89 -11.35
CA ILE A 122 -5.62 7.29 -10.76
C ILE A 122 -6.64 8.36 -10.41
N GLN A 123 -6.21 9.47 -9.82
CA GLN A 123 -7.10 10.57 -9.44
C GLN A 123 -7.77 11.23 -10.65
N GLN A 124 -7.03 11.44 -11.75
CA GLN A 124 -7.60 11.98 -12.98
C GLN A 124 -8.68 11.05 -13.55
N ILE A 125 -8.41 9.74 -13.55
CA ILE A 125 -9.39 8.74 -13.97
C ILE A 125 -10.63 8.77 -13.05
N SER A 126 -10.44 8.80 -11.73
CA SER A 126 -11.55 8.78 -10.79
C SER A 126 -12.45 10.00 -10.92
N GLN A 127 -11.86 11.18 -11.19
CA GLN A 127 -12.61 12.40 -11.50
C GLN A 127 -13.45 12.25 -12.78
N GLY A 128 -12.90 11.62 -13.82
CA GLY A 128 -13.61 11.36 -15.08
C GLY A 128 -14.74 10.34 -14.96
N THR A 129 -14.65 9.40 -14.02
CA THR A 129 -15.67 8.37 -13.76
C THR A 129 -16.62 8.71 -12.62
N TYR A 130 -16.53 9.92 -12.05
CA TYR A 130 -17.28 10.36 -10.87
C TYR A 130 -17.09 9.47 -9.62
N SER A 131 -16.02 8.68 -9.60
CA SER A 131 -15.63 7.83 -8.48
C SER A 131 -14.91 8.67 -7.43
N ARG A 132 -15.20 8.45 -6.15
CA ARG A 132 -14.38 9.01 -5.08
C ARG A 132 -13.07 8.26 -4.98
N PHE A 133 -11.97 8.98 -4.77
CA PHE A 133 -10.66 8.39 -4.61
C PHE A 133 -10.08 8.76 -3.25
N ILE A 134 -9.59 7.75 -2.52
CA ILE A 134 -8.99 7.90 -1.19
C ILE A 134 -7.64 7.21 -1.19
N LEU A 135 -6.64 7.90 -0.65
CA LEU A 135 -5.35 7.33 -0.29
C LEU A 135 -5.38 6.91 1.17
N ALA A 136 -4.86 5.73 1.49
CA ALA A 136 -4.74 5.29 2.88
C ALA A 136 -3.39 4.63 3.12
N SER A 137 -2.84 4.79 4.33
CA SER A 137 -1.62 4.10 4.72
C SER A 137 -1.65 3.69 6.19
N TYR A 138 -0.80 2.73 6.55
CA TYR A 138 -0.69 2.19 7.90
C TYR A 138 0.77 1.99 8.32
N PRO A 139 1.08 1.96 9.64
CA PRO A 139 2.44 1.81 10.12
C PRO A 139 2.91 0.37 10.13
N LYS A 140 4.20 0.18 9.82
CA LYS A 140 4.86 -1.12 9.97
C LYS A 140 5.10 -1.46 11.44
N PRO A 141 5.27 -2.76 11.79
CA PRO A 141 5.37 -3.20 13.19
C PRO A 141 6.41 -2.41 14.00
N TRP A 142 7.59 -2.17 13.41
CA TRP A 142 8.70 -1.45 14.02
C TRP A 142 8.52 0.08 14.06
N GLN A 143 7.43 0.64 13.55
CA GLN A 143 7.06 2.05 13.74
C GLN A 143 6.05 2.23 14.89
N VAL A 144 5.66 1.12 15.52
CA VAL A 144 4.65 1.09 16.59
C VAL A 144 5.22 0.50 17.88
N SER A 145 5.99 -0.58 17.81
CA SER A 145 6.52 -1.27 18.99
C SER A 145 7.87 -1.93 18.73
N GLU A 146 8.67 -2.06 19.78
CA GLU A 146 9.97 -2.76 19.77
C GLU A 146 9.80 -4.27 19.63
N THR A 147 8.65 -4.79 20.07
CA THR A 147 8.36 -6.23 20.17
C THR A 147 7.35 -6.71 19.14
N ALA A 148 6.64 -5.82 18.43
CA ALA A 148 5.75 -6.20 17.35
C ALA A 148 6.51 -6.96 16.25
N MET A 149 5.96 -8.06 15.73
CA MET A 149 6.68 -9.00 14.85
C MET A 149 7.91 -9.63 15.53
N SER A 150 7.64 -10.40 16.60
CA SER A 150 8.63 -11.04 17.48
C SER A 150 9.21 -12.36 16.95
N GLY A 151 8.85 -12.78 15.75
CA GLY A 151 9.35 -14.00 15.13
C GLY A 151 10.88 -14.02 15.02
N GLU A 152 11.47 -15.20 15.20
CA GLU A 152 12.92 -15.38 15.11
C GLU A 152 13.41 -14.99 13.71
N MET A 153 14.41 -14.11 13.65
CA MET A 153 14.98 -13.55 12.41
C MET A 153 14.01 -12.79 11.50
N ALA A 154 12.73 -12.63 11.86
CA ALA A 154 11.70 -12.03 10.99
C ALA A 154 12.05 -10.58 10.62
N ARG A 155 12.43 -9.76 11.61
CA ARG A 155 12.89 -8.38 11.40
C ARG A 155 14.23 -8.33 10.66
N ALA A 156 15.17 -9.20 11.02
CA ALA A 156 16.51 -9.22 10.43
C ALA A 156 16.48 -9.49 8.91
N ARG A 157 15.60 -10.38 8.45
CA ARG A 157 15.39 -10.66 7.01
C ARG A 157 14.94 -9.44 6.21
N LEU A 158 14.27 -8.50 6.86
CA LEU A 158 13.79 -7.24 6.27
C LEU A 158 14.75 -6.08 6.51
N GLY A 159 15.95 -6.35 7.03
CA GLY A 159 16.90 -5.32 7.40
C GLY A 159 16.48 -4.49 8.61
N VAL A 160 15.52 -4.94 9.43
CA VAL A 160 15.12 -4.20 10.63
C VAL A 160 15.88 -4.75 11.84
N ARG A 161 16.47 -3.86 12.63
CA ARG A 161 17.19 -4.25 13.85
C ARG A 161 16.20 -4.78 14.91
N LYS A 162 16.62 -5.79 15.66
CA LYS A 162 15.81 -6.38 16.74
C LYS A 162 15.63 -5.37 17.87
N GLY A 163 14.41 -5.25 18.40
CA GLY A 163 14.12 -4.37 19.54
C GLY A 163 14.19 -2.87 19.23
N VAL A 164 14.27 -2.49 17.95
CA VAL A 164 14.27 -1.08 17.55
C VAL A 164 12.86 -0.65 17.17
N THR A 165 12.51 0.57 17.56
CA THR A 165 11.35 1.30 17.06
C THR A 165 11.82 2.56 16.35
N TYR A 166 11.41 2.73 15.09
CA TYR A 166 11.68 3.95 14.33
C TYR A 166 10.55 4.94 14.57
N GLY A 167 10.92 6.15 15.00
CA GLY A 167 9.99 7.24 15.30
C GLY A 167 9.64 8.09 14.07
N SER A 168 10.36 7.90 12.96
CA SER A 168 10.17 8.63 11.72
C SER A 168 8.73 8.63 11.22
N ARG A 169 8.14 9.83 11.15
CA ARG A 169 6.85 10.09 10.49
C ARG A 169 7.00 10.55 9.04
N PHE A 170 8.24 10.66 8.56
CA PHE A 170 8.55 11.19 7.23
C PHE A 170 7.67 10.63 6.11
N PRO A 171 7.43 9.30 6.00
CA PRO A 171 6.57 8.76 4.95
C PRO A 171 5.11 9.25 5.03
N PHE A 172 4.55 9.32 6.24
CA PHE A 172 3.17 9.77 6.44
C PHE A 172 3.02 11.25 6.14
N GLU A 173 3.99 12.07 6.58
CA GLU A 173 4.02 13.51 6.30
C GLU A 173 4.21 13.80 4.81
N LEU A 174 5.02 12.99 4.12
CA LEU A 174 5.21 13.05 2.69
C LEU A 174 3.92 12.73 1.93
N LEU A 175 3.24 11.64 2.29
CA LEU A 175 1.94 11.27 1.70
C LEU A 175 0.86 12.32 2.00
N GLU A 176 0.83 12.88 3.21
CA GLU A 176 -0.08 13.94 3.58
C GLU A 176 0.19 15.22 2.76
N THR A 177 1.45 15.60 2.60
CA THR A 177 1.82 16.77 1.79
C THR A 177 1.46 16.57 0.32
N TYR A 178 1.80 15.40 -0.24
CA TYR A 178 1.50 15.06 -1.62
C TYR A 178 -0.01 15.01 -1.89
N SER A 179 -0.78 14.34 -1.02
CA SER A 179 -2.24 14.25 -1.14
C SER A 179 -2.91 15.63 -1.08
N ARG A 180 -2.44 16.53 -0.20
CA ARG A 180 -2.91 17.93 -0.17
C ARG A 180 -2.61 18.67 -1.47
N GLN A 181 -1.42 18.49 -2.06
CA GLN A 181 -1.04 19.17 -3.32
C GLN A 181 -1.98 18.79 -4.47
N ILE A 182 -2.40 17.53 -4.54
CA ILE A 182 -3.29 17.05 -5.59
C ILE A 182 -4.77 17.11 -5.19
N ASN A 183 -5.12 17.63 -4.00
CA ASN A 183 -6.49 17.65 -3.44
C ASN A 183 -7.13 16.26 -3.35
N LEU A 184 -6.41 15.32 -2.74
CA LEU A 184 -6.82 13.95 -2.49
C LEU A 184 -7.03 13.71 -0.98
N SER A 185 -8.12 13.03 -0.61
CA SER A 185 -8.36 12.62 0.78
C SER A 185 -7.36 11.54 1.19
N PHE A 186 -6.65 11.78 2.30
CA PHE A 186 -5.67 10.86 2.85
C PHE A 186 -6.05 10.40 4.27
N CYS A 187 -6.08 9.09 4.48
CA CYS A 187 -6.31 8.45 5.77
C CYS A 187 -4.98 7.93 6.35
N ASP A 188 -4.47 8.61 7.38
CA ASP A 188 -3.33 8.17 8.18
C ASP A 188 -3.82 7.40 9.41
N THR A 189 -3.69 6.07 9.42
CA THR A 189 -4.04 5.26 10.60
C THR A 189 -2.88 5.11 11.58
N SER A 190 -1.70 5.67 11.31
CA SER A 190 -0.49 5.46 12.14
C SER A 190 -0.68 5.85 13.59
N ARG A 191 -1.33 7.00 13.82
CA ARG A 191 -1.57 7.54 15.17
C ARG A 191 -2.42 6.61 16.02
N THR A 192 -3.47 6.03 15.43
CA THR A 192 -4.34 5.08 16.13
C THR A 192 -3.52 3.87 16.59
N PHE A 193 -2.75 3.25 15.70
CA PHE A 193 -1.91 2.10 16.05
C PHE A 193 -0.83 2.44 17.08
N GLN A 194 -0.21 3.63 17.00
CA GLN A 194 0.79 4.10 17.96
C GLN A 194 0.21 4.38 19.36
N SER A 195 -1.08 4.70 19.46
CA SER A 195 -1.75 5.03 20.73
C SER A 195 -2.35 3.84 21.48
N ILE A 196 -2.40 2.66 20.84
CA ILE A 196 -3.11 1.49 21.38
C ILE A 196 -2.25 0.72 22.39
N GLN A 197 -2.92 0.21 23.43
CA GLN A 197 -2.31 -0.71 24.39
C GLN A 197 -2.07 -2.08 23.75
N ASN A 198 -0.89 -2.65 23.94
CA ASN A 198 -0.46 -3.95 23.37
C ASN A 198 -0.54 -4.03 21.83
N PRO A 199 0.23 -3.19 21.11
CA PRO A 199 0.23 -3.13 19.64
C PRO A 199 0.63 -4.45 18.97
N ASP A 200 1.40 -5.30 19.67
CA ASP A 200 1.93 -6.56 19.13
C ASP A 200 0.84 -7.53 18.65
N ARG A 201 -0.34 -7.51 19.28
CA ARG A 201 -1.48 -8.39 18.93
C ARG A 201 -2.04 -8.08 17.53
N TYR A 202 -1.83 -6.87 17.03
CA TYR A 202 -2.35 -6.42 15.75
C TYR A 202 -1.46 -6.80 14.56
N TYR A 203 -0.29 -7.40 14.81
CA TYR A 203 0.66 -7.82 13.77
C TYR A 203 0.91 -9.32 13.81
N LEU A 204 1.31 -9.87 12.67
CA LEU A 204 1.80 -11.25 12.59
C LEU A 204 3.24 -11.34 13.11
N GLN A 205 3.62 -12.53 13.61
CA GLN A 205 4.93 -12.73 14.23
C GLN A 205 6.08 -12.75 13.20
N ASN A 206 5.85 -13.35 12.03
CA ASN A 206 6.89 -13.65 11.04
C ASN A 206 6.86 -12.79 9.79
N VAL A 207 5.79 -12.01 9.60
CA VAL A 207 5.59 -11.17 8.41
C VAL A 207 5.12 -9.77 8.82
N PRO A 208 5.49 -8.71 8.08
CA PRO A 208 5.16 -7.32 8.41
C PRO A 208 3.75 -6.96 7.96
N GLN A 209 2.78 -7.80 8.32
CA GLN A 209 1.36 -7.68 7.98
C GLN A 209 0.50 -7.74 9.24
N PHE A 210 -0.74 -7.29 9.11
CA PHE A 210 -1.69 -7.31 10.21
C PHE A 210 -2.15 -8.72 10.55
N SER A 211 -2.41 -8.94 11.84
CA SER A 211 -3.24 -10.05 12.29
C SER A 211 -4.70 -9.81 11.89
N ARG A 212 -5.58 -10.79 12.13
CA ARG A 212 -7.02 -10.63 11.92
C ARG A 212 -7.57 -9.39 12.64
N GLU A 213 -7.05 -9.11 13.82
CA GLU A 213 -7.49 -7.99 14.64
C GLU A 213 -6.89 -6.66 14.17
N GLY A 214 -5.64 -6.67 13.68
CA GLY A 214 -5.05 -5.53 12.98
C GLY A 214 -5.86 -5.12 11.76
N HIS A 215 -6.28 -6.10 10.95
CA HIS A 215 -7.16 -5.83 9.81
C HIS A 215 -8.52 -5.28 10.24
N ALA A 216 -9.12 -5.81 11.31
CA ALA A 216 -10.40 -5.32 11.83
C ALA A 216 -10.31 -3.87 12.32
N LEU A 217 -9.22 -3.54 13.03
CA LEU A 217 -8.96 -2.17 13.47
C LEU A 217 -8.72 -1.23 12.29
N TYR A 218 -7.86 -1.61 11.34
CA TYR A 218 -7.59 -0.81 10.15
C TYR A 218 -8.88 -0.55 9.33
N ALA A 219 -9.70 -1.58 9.13
CA ALA A 219 -10.98 -1.44 8.43
C ALA A 219 -11.95 -0.51 9.17
N ARG A 220 -11.98 -0.56 10.51
CA ARG A 220 -12.79 0.34 11.33
C ARG A 220 -12.36 1.79 11.15
N GLU A 221 -11.07 2.08 11.26
CA GLU A 221 -10.55 3.45 11.11
C GLU A 221 -10.81 4.00 9.71
N LEU A 222 -10.63 3.18 8.68
CA LEU A 222 -10.97 3.55 7.31
C LEU A 222 -12.47 3.83 7.14
N ALA A 223 -13.34 2.99 7.70
CA ALA A 223 -14.78 3.20 7.62
C ALA A 223 -15.20 4.51 8.30
N LEU A 224 -14.64 4.80 9.48
CA LEU A 224 -14.89 6.05 10.21
C LEU A 224 -14.44 7.26 9.39
N PHE A 225 -13.27 7.19 8.77
CA PHE A 225 -12.77 8.24 7.88
C PHE A 225 -13.67 8.45 6.67
N ILE A 226 -14.09 7.37 6.00
CA ILE A 226 -14.97 7.43 4.81
C ILE A 226 -16.32 8.06 5.16
N LEU A 227 -16.92 7.66 6.29
CA LEU A 227 -18.22 8.17 6.71
C LEU A 227 -18.18 9.66 7.07
N LYS A 228 -17.07 10.11 7.66
CA LYS A 228 -16.92 11.48 8.15
C LYS A 228 -16.46 12.46 7.08
N ASP A 229 -15.41 12.10 6.35
CA ASP A 229 -14.62 13.06 5.57
C ASP A 229 -14.80 12.90 4.05
N VAL A 230 -15.49 11.85 3.59
CA VAL A 230 -15.65 11.56 2.16
C VAL A 230 -17.11 11.67 1.75
N PRO A 231 -17.47 12.64 0.89
CA PRO A 231 -18.85 12.82 0.46
C PRO A 231 -19.26 11.72 -0.52
N GLY A 232 -20.34 11.01 -0.22
CA GLY A 232 -20.88 9.98 -1.11
C GLY A 232 -22.21 9.39 -0.62
N ILE A 233 -22.63 8.32 -1.26
CA ILE A 233 -23.87 7.58 -0.94
C ILE A 233 -23.87 7.00 0.48
N TRP A 234 -22.69 6.84 1.08
CA TRP A 234 -22.46 6.39 2.46
C TRP A 234 -22.57 7.51 3.50
N SER A 235 -22.58 8.78 3.08
CA SER A 235 -22.67 9.95 3.99
C SER A 235 -24.10 10.27 4.41
N ARG A 236 -25.08 9.40 4.16
CA ARG A 236 -26.48 9.65 4.57
C ARG A 236 -26.52 9.82 6.08
N GLU A 237 -26.95 11.01 6.51
CA GLU A 237 -27.58 11.17 7.81
C GLU A 237 -28.63 10.07 7.92
N VAL A 238 -28.50 9.23 8.95
CA VAL A 238 -29.61 8.38 9.37
C VAL A 238 -30.81 9.33 9.51
N PRO A 239 -31.95 9.10 8.83
CA PRO A 239 -33.10 9.96 8.98
C PRO A 239 -33.45 10.00 10.47
N SER A 240 -33.15 11.13 11.10
CA SER A 240 -33.51 11.42 12.47
C SER A 240 -35.01 11.70 12.49
N GLN A 241 -35.85 10.69 12.23
CA GLN A 241 -37.32 10.76 12.37
C GLN A 241 -37.94 9.37 12.08
N LEU A 242 -37.98 8.55 13.12
CA LEU A 242 -39.24 7.89 13.46
C LEU A 242 -40.19 9.02 13.92
N GLU A 243 -40.79 9.76 12.97
CA GLU A 243 -42.06 10.39 13.30
C GLU A 243 -43.06 9.23 13.50
N PRO A 244 -43.72 9.13 14.67
CA PRO A 244 -44.81 8.18 14.81
C PRO A 244 -45.86 8.51 13.73
N PRO A 245 -46.52 7.49 13.15
CA PRO A 245 -47.46 7.73 12.07
C PRO A 245 -48.55 8.68 12.55
N ALA A 246 -48.66 9.82 11.88
CA ALA A 246 -49.75 10.76 12.08
C ALA A 246 -51.08 10.01 11.99
N ASP A 247 -51.91 10.24 13.00
CA ASP A 247 -53.25 9.71 13.21
C ASP A 247 -53.93 9.20 11.94
N ARG A 248 -54.19 7.89 11.90
CA ARG A 248 -55.30 7.35 11.12
C ARG A 248 -56.57 7.96 11.69
N GLN A 249 -57.02 9.07 11.10
CA GLN A 249 -58.36 9.59 11.31
C GLN A 249 -59.34 8.46 11.02
N ALA A 250 -60.02 8.03 12.08
CA ALA A 250 -61.13 7.11 12.01
C ALA A 250 -62.22 7.73 11.12
N LEU A 251 -62.41 7.17 9.93
CA LEU A 251 -63.61 7.37 9.15
C LEU A 251 -64.77 6.77 9.94
N ALA A 252 -65.53 7.63 10.62
CA ALA A 252 -66.82 7.28 11.19
C ALA A 252 -67.80 6.91 10.05
N PRO A 253 -68.68 5.91 10.26
CA PRO A 253 -69.65 5.52 9.25
C PRO A 253 -70.77 6.56 9.17
N LEU A 254 -71.01 7.09 7.96
CA LEU A 254 -72.22 7.85 7.67
C LEU A 254 -73.40 6.88 7.61
N ARG A 255 -74.42 7.18 8.42
CA ARG A 255 -75.78 6.62 8.34
C ARG A 255 -76.53 7.20 7.15
#